data_AF-A0A848Y190-F1
#
_entry.id   AF-A0A848Y190-F1
#
_cell.length_a   1.000
_cell.length_b   1.000
_cell.length_c   1.000
_cell.angle_alpha   90.00
_cell.angle_beta   90.00
_cell.angle_gamma   90.00
#
_symmetry.space_group_name_H-M   'P 1'
#
loop_
_entity.id
_entity.type
_entity.pdbx_description
1 polymer ?
#
loop_
_entity_poly.entity_id
_entity_poly.type
_entity_poly.pdbx_seq_one_letter_code
_entity_poly.pdbx_strand_id
1 'polypeptide(L)'
;MSPIPPMMMTCTDPHPEALLNLYVDGELSSARQAELFAHLATCAGCRTQFNALLAFRLAARQEALLVPPAADEAVFAQIDRLRRAAHPAPDRAAERRRISAPLRQRIPVGTALLAAVVIVAIGLFVRPAPMAEAETAPAYRLTETVTDDGNALYIIDPGITVEVEKLGR
;
A
#
# COMPACT_ATOMS: atom_id res chain seq x y z
N MET A 1 -35.79 17.69 31.48
CA MET A 1 -34.72 17.22 32.40
C MET A 1 -34.16 15.94 31.83
N SER A 2 -33.08 16.03 31.07
CA SER A 2 -32.39 14.84 30.54
C SER A 2 -31.63 14.14 31.68
N PRO A 3 -31.65 12.80 31.75
CA PRO A 3 -30.94 12.08 32.79
C PRO A 3 -29.42 12.28 32.64
N ILE A 4 -28.79 12.63 33.76
CA ILE A 4 -27.34 12.72 33.92
C ILE A 4 -26.79 11.28 33.79
N PRO A 5 -25.79 11.00 32.92
CA PRO A 5 -25.22 9.67 32.77
C PRO A 5 -24.52 9.22 34.07
N PRO A 6 -24.52 7.90 34.37
CA PRO A 6 -24.08 7.37 35.66
C PRO A 6 -22.59 7.64 35.91
N MET A 7 -22.32 8.01 37.15
CA MET A 7 -21.03 8.33 37.72
C MET A 7 -20.02 7.18 37.59
N MET A 8 -18.88 7.51 36.96
CA MET A 8 -17.52 7.24 37.46
C MET A 8 -17.29 5.84 38.06
N MET A 9 -17.02 4.86 37.19
CA MET A 9 -16.27 3.67 37.59
C MET A 9 -14.84 4.12 37.85
N THR A 10 -14.50 4.31 39.13
CA THR A 10 -13.22 4.85 39.59
C THR A 10 -12.09 3.98 39.08
N CYS A 11 -11.34 4.51 38.13
CA CYS A 11 -10.14 3.87 37.64
C CYS A 11 -9.07 3.98 38.76
N THR A 12 -8.57 2.84 39.24
CA THR A 12 -7.68 2.75 40.43
C THR A 12 -6.26 3.26 40.16
N ASP A 13 -5.89 3.43 38.89
CA ASP A 13 -4.58 3.94 38.54
C ASP A 13 -4.45 5.44 38.89
N PRO A 14 -3.37 5.85 39.57
CA PRO A 14 -3.23 7.21 40.08
C PRO A 14 -3.09 8.26 38.96
N HIS A 15 -2.66 7.89 37.75
CA HIS A 15 -2.42 8.85 36.65
C HIS A 15 -2.66 8.29 35.23
N PRO A 16 -3.87 7.80 34.88
CA PRO A 16 -4.16 7.33 33.53
C PRO A 16 -3.99 8.44 32.47
N GLU A 17 -4.31 9.69 32.82
CA GLU A 17 -4.18 10.84 31.94
C GLU A 17 -2.75 11.08 31.44
N ALA A 18 -1.74 10.86 32.31
CA ALA A 18 -0.35 11.03 31.94
C ALA A 18 0.09 9.99 30.88
N LEU A 19 -0.33 8.73 31.04
CA LEU A 19 -0.04 7.68 30.07
C LEU A 19 -0.75 7.90 28.73
N LEU A 20 -1.99 8.39 28.77
CA LEU A 20 -2.74 8.75 27.57
C LEU A 20 -2.06 9.88 26.80
N ASN A 21 -1.61 10.94 27.48
CA ASN A 21 -0.90 12.05 26.83
C ASN A 21 0.43 11.58 26.24
N LEU A 22 1.25 10.83 27.00
CA LEU A 22 2.50 10.25 26.48
C LEU A 22 2.26 9.37 25.25
N TYR A 23 1.16 8.61 25.22
CA TYR A 23 0.80 7.80 24.06
C TYR A 23 0.44 8.69 22.86
N VAL A 24 -0.38 9.72 23.08
CA VAL A 24 -0.79 10.67 22.04
C VAL A 24 0.42 11.41 21.47
N ASP A 25 1.37 11.83 22.31
CA ASP A 25 2.58 12.52 21.86
C ASP A 25 3.60 11.58 21.18
N GLY A 26 3.41 10.26 21.29
CA GLY A 26 4.31 9.25 20.73
C GLY A 26 5.54 8.97 21.60
N GLU A 27 5.52 9.42 22.85
CA GLU A 27 6.62 9.29 23.81
C GLU A 27 6.50 8.03 24.69
N LEU A 28 5.34 7.35 24.65
CA LEU A 28 5.12 6.13 25.41
C LEU A 28 5.87 4.94 24.79
N SER A 29 6.75 4.30 25.56
CA SER A 29 7.50 3.12 25.11
C SER A 29 6.58 1.94 24.77
N SER A 30 6.99 1.10 23.81
CA SER A 30 6.18 -0.04 23.34
C SER A 30 5.75 -0.99 24.47
N ALA A 31 6.62 -1.24 25.46
CA ALA A 31 6.29 -2.05 26.63
C ALA A 31 5.12 -1.45 27.45
N ARG A 32 5.12 -0.13 27.65
CA ARG A 32 4.08 0.60 28.37
C ARG A 32 2.79 0.76 27.56
N GLN A 33 2.88 0.76 26.24
CA GLN A 33 1.70 0.77 25.36
C GLN A 33 0.84 -0.48 25.58
N ALA A 34 1.45 -1.66 25.71
CA ALA A 34 0.72 -2.91 25.98
C ALA A 34 -0.05 -2.83 27.31
N GLU A 35 0.57 -2.31 28.36
CA GLU A 35 -0.07 -2.07 29.67
C GLU A 35 -1.26 -1.11 29.54
N LEU A 36 -1.08 0.01 28.83
CA LEU A 36 -2.12 1.00 28.59
C LEU A 36 -3.32 0.38 27.84
N PHE A 37 -3.07 -0.40 26.79
CA PHE A 37 -4.15 -1.01 26.01
C PHE A 37 -4.89 -2.11 26.79
N ALA A 38 -4.19 -2.88 27.62
CA ALA A 38 -4.82 -3.84 28.52
C ALA A 38 -5.77 -3.14 29.51
N HIS A 39 -5.36 -1.98 30.03
CA HIS A 39 -6.20 -1.15 30.87
C HIS A 39 -7.40 -0.57 30.11
N LEU A 40 -7.19 -0.01 28.91
CA LEU A 40 -8.28 0.50 28.06
C LEU A 40 -9.30 -0.58 27.66
N ALA A 41 -8.89 -1.85 27.58
CA ALA A 41 -9.83 -2.95 27.33
C ALA A 41 -10.85 -3.15 28.47
N THR A 42 -10.50 -2.75 29.70
CA THR A 42 -11.34 -3.01 30.90
C THR A 42 -11.94 -1.74 31.53
N CYS A 43 -11.31 -0.57 31.41
CA CYS A 43 -11.82 0.69 31.99
C CYS A 43 -12.55 1.57 30.95
N ALA A 44 -13.89 1.62 31.03
CA ALA A 44 -14.72 2.44 30.14
C ALA A 44 -14.49 3.96 30.31
N GLY A 45 -14.15 4.41 31.51
CA GLY A 45 -13.81 5.81 31.79
C GLY A 45 -12.58 6.27 31.00
N CYS A 46 -11.49 5.52 31.08
CA CYS A 46 -10.26 5.81 30.35
C CYS A 46 -10.45 5.71 28.83
N ARG A 47 -11.29 4.79 28.31
CA ARG A 47 -11.66 4.79 26.88
C ARG A 47 -12.35 6.07 26.46
N THR A 48 -13.29 6.56 27.26
CA THR A 48 -14.03 7.78 26.97
C THR A 48 -13.09 9.00 26.93
N GLN A 49 -12.19 9.11 27.91
CA GLN A 49 -11.15 10.15 27.94
C GLN A 49 -10.21 10.06 26.74
N PHE A 50 -9.74 8.85 26.40
CA PHE A 50 -8.84 8.63 25.28
C PHE A 50 -9.50 9.02 23.94
N ASN A 51 -10.75 8.63 23.73
CA ASN A 51 -11.51 9.03 22.55
C ASN A 51 -11.67 10.55 22.46
N ALA A 52 -11.91 11.24 23.59
CA ALA A 52 -11.98 12.69 23.62
C ALA A 52 -10.63 13.34 23.24
N LEU A 53 -9.50 12.82 23.72
CA LEU A 53 -8.16 13.28 23.34
C LEU A 53 -7.88 13.09 21.84
N LEU A 54 -8.24 11.92 21.29
CA LEU A 54 -8.09 11.65 19.85
C LEU A 54 -8.97 12.56 18.99
N ALA A 55 -10.23 12.77 19.40
CA ALA A 55 -11.14 13.68 18.71
C ALA A 55 -10.62 15.12 18.70
N PHE A 56 -10.13 15.60 19.85
CA PHE A 56 -9.50 16.91 19.95
C PHE A 56 -8.29 17.04 19.02
N ARG A 57 -7.41 16.03 18.99
CA ARG A 57 -6.24 16.05 18.10
C ARG A 57 -6.62 16.06 16.63
N LEU A 58 -7.65 15.29 16.27
CA LEU A 58 -8.16 15.26 14.90
C LEU A 58 -8.73 16.62 14.49
N ALA A 59 -9.52 17.26 15.37
CA ALA A 59 -10.02 18.61 15.15
C ALA A 59 -8.87 19.63 15.01
N ALA A 60 -7.85 19.57 15.88
CA ALA A 60 -6.69 20.45 15.80
C ALA A 60 -5.87 20.27 14.51
N ARG A 61 -5.86 19.07 13.93
CA ARG A 61 -5.22 18.80 12.62
C ARG A 61 -6.02 19.27 11.42
N GLN A 62 -7.33 19.48 11.57
CA GLN A 62 -8.20 19.95 10.48
C GLN A 62 -8.08 21.46 10.24
N GLU A 63 -7.40 22.19 11.12
CA GLU A 63 -7.01 23.57 10.87
C GLU A 63 -6.13 23.62 9.61
N ALA A 64 -6.67 24.19 8.53
CA ALA A 64 -5.96 24.29 7.27
C ALA A 64 -4.74 25.22 7.45
N LEU A 65 -3.58 24.61 7.70
CA LEU A 65 -2.32 25.32 7.60
C LEU A 65 -2.18 25.78 6.14
N LEU A 66 -2.22 27.10 5.94
CA LEU A 66 -1.95 27.71 4.64
C LEU A 66 -0.46 27.49 4.32
N VAL A 67 -0.16 26.37 3.65
CA VAL A 67 1.16 26.12 3.10
C VAL A 67 1.29 26.95 1.81
N PRO A 68 2.32 27.79 1.66
CA PRO A 68 2.55 28.50 0.41
C PRO A 68 2.76 27.48 -0.72
N PRO A 69 2.14 27.67 -1.91
CA PRO A 69 2.24 26.70 -3.01
C PRO A 69 3.69 26.46 -3.46
N ALA A 70 4.56 27.47 -3.34
CA ALA A 70 5.99 27.35 -3.64
C ALA A 70 6.72 26.36 -2.71
N ALA A 71 6.25 26.17 -1.47
CA ALA A 71 6.85 25.21 -0.54
C ALA A 71 6.55 23.77 -0.96
N ASP A 72 5.33 23.50 -1.42
CA ASP A 72 4.94 22.18 -1.93
C ASP A 72 5.76 21.80 -3.16
N GLU A 73 5.84 22.70 -4.15
CA GLU A 73 6.62 22.47 -5.37
C GLU A 73 8.09 22.15 -5.08
N ALA A 74 8.72 22.88 -4.14
CA ALA A 74 10.10 22.65 -3.76
C ALA A 74 10.31 21.29 -3.08
N VAL A 75 9.39 20.89 -2.20
CA VAL A 75 9.43 19.58 -1.52
C VAL A 75 9.24 18.45 -2.53
N PHE A 76 8.25 18.53 -3.42
CA PHE A 76 8.03 17.50 -4.43
C PHE A 76 9.20 17.40 -5.41
N ALA A 77 9.75 18.54 -5.86
CA ALA A 77 10.94 18.54 -6.69
C ALA A 77 12.14 17.87 -5.98
N GLN A 78 12.28 18.05 -4.67
CA GLN A 78 13.32 17.40 -3.88
C GLN A 78 13.10 15.88 -3.77
N ILE A 79 11.88 15.44 -3.49
CA ILE A 79 11.51 14.01 -3.44
C ILE A 79 11.80 13.35 -4.80
N ASP A 80 11.42 13.98 -5.90
CA ASP A 80 11.67 13.46 -7.25
C ASP A 80 13.16 13.39 -7.60
N ARG A 81 13.97 14.34 -7.11
CA ARG A 81 15.43 14.26 -7.25
C ARG A 81 16.00 13.06 -6.50
N LEU A 82 15.60 12.86 -5.24
CA LEU A 82 16.05 11.72 -4.43
C LEU A 82 15.61 10.38 -5.02
N ARG A 83 14.37 10.28 -5.50
CA ARG A 83 13.84 9.07 -6.14
C ARG A 83 14.64 8.71 -7.40
N ARG A 84 14.92 9.68 -8.27
CA ARG A 84 15.74 9.48 -9.48
C ARG A 84 17.19 9.12 -9.16
N ALA A 85 17.76 9.69 -8.11
CA ALA A 85 19.10 9.35 -7.66
C ALA A 85 19.18 7.92 -7.11
N ALA A 86 18.16 7.49 -6.35
CA ALA A 86 18.08 6.13 -5.80
C ALA A 86 17.76 5.08 -6.88
N HIS A 87 16.96 5.44 -7.88
CA HIS A 87 16.53 4.54 -8.96
C HIS A 87 16.91 5.15 -10.30
N PRO A 88 18.19 5.06 -10.72
CA PRO A 88 18.58 5.46 -12.05
C PRO A 88 17.77 4.63 -13.05
N ALA A 89 17.08 5.32 -13.96
CA ALA A 89 16.31 4.65 -14.99
C ALA A 89 17.23 3.69 -15.78
N PRO A 90 16.81 2.45 -16.07
CA PRO A 90 17.61 1.53 -16.85
C PRO A 90 17.90 2.16 -18.21
N ASP A 91 19.18 2.25 -18.57
CA ASP A 91 19.60 2.75 -19.88
C ASP A 91 19.25 1.71 -20.96
N ARG A 92 17.99 1.76 -21.40
CA ARG A 92 17.44 0.91 -22.46
C ARG A 92 18.22 1.05 -23.76
N ALA A 93 18.89 2.18 -23.99
CA ALA A 93 19.72 2.38 -25.19
C ALA A 93 21.05 1.62 -25.09
N ALA A 94 21.72 1.66 -23.93
CA ALA A 94 22.89 0.82 -23.68
C ALA A 94 22.54 -0.67 -23.71
N GLU A 95 21.40 -1.04 -23.16
CA GLU A 95 20.90 -2.43 -23.18
C GLU A 95 20.64 -2.91 -24.62
N ARG A 96 19.95 -2.11 -25.43
CA ARG A 96 19.74 -2.41 -26.86
C ARG A 96 21.06 -2.49 -27.64
N ARG A 97 22.05 -1.66 -27.33
CA ARG A 97 23.39 -1.71 -27.97
C ARG A 97 24.13 -3.00 -27.63
N ARG A 98 24.04 -3.49 -26.39
CA ARG A 98 24.67 -4.75 -25.98
C ARG A 98 24.07 -5.96 -26.72
N ILE A 99 22.75 -5.98 -26.90
CA ILE A 99 22.06 -7.08 -27.60
C ILE A 99 22.30 -7.01 -29.12
N SER A 100 22.27 -5.81 -29.69
CA SER A 100 22.39 -5.61 -31.14
C SER A 100 23.82 -5.64 -31.68
N ALA A 101 24.83 -5.32 -30.85
CA ALA A 101 26.23 -5.30 -31.27
C ALA A 101 26.76 -6.65 -31.82
N PRO A 102 26.58 -7.81 -31.15
CA PRO A 102 27.04 -9.09 -31.70
C PRO A 102 26.18 -9.54 -32.89
N LEU A 103 24.89 -9.21 -32.92
CA LEU A 103 24.00 -9.57 -34.04
C LEU A 103 24.34 -8.80 -35.32
N ARG A 104 24.90 -7.59 -35.18
CA ARG A 104 25.34 -6.73 -36.28
C ARG A 104 26.76 -7.03 -36.75
N GLN A 105 27.52 -7.86 -36.01
CA GLN A 105 28.78 -8.43 -36.49
C GLN A 105 28.47 -9.55 -37.50
N ARG A 106 28.27 -9.13 -38.76
CA ARG A 106 28.32 -9.91 -40.01
C ARG A 106 28.07 -11.41 -39.83
N ILE A 107 26.86 -11.79 -39.43
CA ILE A 107 26.41 -13.17 -39.60
C ILE A 107 26.40 -13.42 -41.11
N PRO A 108 27.26 -14.31 -41.65
CA PRO A 108 27.27 -14.58 -43.07
C PRO A 108 25.90 -15.16 -43.48
N VAL A 109 25.39 -14.75 -44.63
CA VAL A 109 24.03 -15.14 -45.09
C VAL A 109 23.82 -16.66 -45.04
N GLY A 110 24.89 -17.45 -45.24
CA GLY A 110 24.87 -18.90 -45.12
C GLY A 110 24.53 -19.43 -43.73
N THR A 111 25.01 -18.81 -42.64
CA THR A 111 24.67 -19.29 -41.28
C THR A 111 23.24 -18.92 -40.88
N ALA A 112 22.75 -17.77 -41.34
CA ALA A 112 21.34 -17.40 -41.16
C ALA A 112 20.39 -18.37 -41.89
N LEU A 113 20.73 -18.74 -43.14
CA LEU A 113 19.98 -19.73 -43.90
C LEU A 113 20.02 -21.12 -43.25
N LEU A 114 21.19 -21.56 -42.77
CA LEU A 114 21.33 -22.85 -42.12
C LEU A 114 20.56 -22.90 -40.79
N ALA A 115 20.59 -21.83 -40.00
CA ALA A 115 19.77 -21.71 -38.79
C ALA A 115 18.27 -21.72 -39.12
N ALA A 116 17.83 -21.03 -40.16
CA ALA A 116 16.43 -21.06 -40.59
C ALA A 116 15.99 -22.47 -41.03
N VAL A 117 16.81 -23.18 -41.79
CA VAL A 117 16.54 -24.56 -42.20
C VAL A 117 16.47 -25.49 -40.98
N VAL A 118 17.39 -25.33 -40.03
CA VAL A 118 17.37 -26.11 -38.78
C VAL A 118 16.13 -25.81 -37.96
N ILE A 119 15.70 -24.55 -37.82
CA ILE A 119 14.47 -24.18 -37.12
C ILE A 119 13.24 -24.80 -37.79
N VAL A 120 13.15 -24.75 -39.12
CA VAL A 120 12.04 -25.35 -39.87
C VAL A 120 12.06 -26.88 -39.73
N ALA A 121 13.22 -27.51 -39.84
CA ALA A 121 13.36 -28.96 -39.64
C ALA A 121 12.95 -29.36 -38.21
N ILE A 122 13.43 -28.63 -37.19
CA ILE A 122 13.03 -28.86 -35.80
C ILE A 122 11.52 -28.64 -35.64
N GLY A 123 10.94 -27.59 -36.21
CA GLY A 123 9.49 -27.34 -36.16
C GLY A 123 8.64 -28.40 -36.87
N LEU A 124 9.20 -29.08 -37.88
CA LEU A 124 8.54 -30.21 -38.55
C LEU A 124 8.62 -31.50 -37.71
N PHE A 125 9.69 -31.70 -36.94
CA PHE A 125 9.88 -32.87 -36.08
C PHE A 125 9.27 -32.72 -34.68
N VAL A 126 9.22 -31.50 -34.16
CA VAL A 126 8.52 -31.16 -32.92
C VAL A 126 7.05 -31.03 -33.26
N ARG A 127 6.31 -32.13 -33.14
CA ARG A 127 4.84 -32.04 -33.02
C ARG A 127 4.55 -31.02 -31.92
N PRO A 128 3.71 -29.99 -32.17
CA PRO A 128 3.32 -29.10 -31.10
C PRO A 128 2.75 -30.00 -30.00
N ALA A 129 3.37 -29.98 -28.82
CA ALA A 129 2.75 -30.56 -27.65
C ALA A 129 1.33 -29.98 -27.59
N PRO A 130 0.30 -30.78 -27.25
CA PRO A 130 -1.01 -30.21 -26.95
C PRO A 130 -0.71 -29.08 -25.97
N MET A 131 -1.03 -27.85 -26.38
CA MET A 131 -0.75 -26.66 -25.59
C MET A 131 -1.25 -26.99 -24.21
N ALA A 132 -0.32 -27.23 -23.28
CA ALA A 132 -0.67 -27.29 -21.88
C ALA A 132 -1.37 -25.97 -21.68
N GLU A 133 -2.68 -26.06 -21.43
CA GLU A 133 -3.54 -24.93 -21.10
C GLU A 133 -2.68 -24.00 -20.29
N ALA A 134 -2.34 -22.86 -20.90
CA ALA A 134 -1.52 -21.87 -20.26
C ALA A 134 -2.25 -21.62 -18.95
N GLU A 135 -1.68 -22.14 -17.87
CA GLU A 135 -2.20 -22.00 -16.53
C GLU A 135 -2.34 -20.51 -16.38
N THR A 136 -3.58 -20.05 -16.53
CA THR A 136 -3.93 -18.66 -16.62
C THR A 136 -3.29 -18.04 -15.40
N ALA A 137 -2.30 -17.15 -15.64
CA ALA A 137 -1.77 -16.28 -14.60
C ALA A 137 -2.96 -15.83 -13.76
N PRO A 138 -2.90 -15.98 -12.42
CA PRO A 138 -4.08 -16.00 -11.56
C PRO A 138 -5.00 -14.88 -12.00
N ALA A 139 -6.14 -15.28 -12.58
CA ALA A 139 -7.18 -14.34 -12.96
C ALA A 139 -7.53 -13.64 -11.65
N TYR A 140 -7.10 -12.39 -11.52
CA TYR A 140 -7.51 -11.55 -10.40
C TYR A 140 -9.04 -11.60 -10.41
N ARG A 141 -9.62 -12.30 -9.44
CA ARG A 141 -11.06 -12.49 -9.40
C ARG A 141 -11.61 -11.31 -8.63
N LEU A 142 -11.91 -10.23 -9.36
CA LEU A 142 -12.63 -9.11 -8.79
C LEU A 142 -14.02 -9.61 -8.38
N THR A 143 -14.21 -9.86 -7.10
CA THR A 143 -15.51 -10.27 -6.56
C THR A 143 -16.15 -9.02 -5.97
N GLU A 144 -17.23 -8.56 -6.60
CA GLU A 144 -18.07 -7.50 -6.06
C GLU A 144 -19.06 -8.13 -5.07
N THR A 145 -18.95 -7.78 -3.80
CA THR A 145 -19.95 -8.11 -2.79
C THR A 145 -20.59 -6.82 -2.31
N VAL A 146 -21.91 -6.72 -2.49
CA VAL A 146 -22.70 -5.60 -1.96
C VAL A 146 -22.98 -5.90 -0.49
N THR A 147 -22.47 -5.05 0.40
CA THR A 147 -22.73 -5.12 1.83
C THR A 147 -24.18 -4.67 2.12
N ASP A 148 -24.78 -5.15 3.21
CA ASP A 148 -26.16 -4.81 3.62
C ASP A 148 -26.43 -3.30 3.72
N ASP A 149 -25.37 -2.49 3.89
CA ASP A 149 -25.43 -1.02 3.96
C ASP A 149 -25.43 -0.32 2.58
N GLY A 150 -25.44 -1.06 1.46
CA GLY A 150 -25.47 -0.51 0.10
C GLY A 150 -24.11 -0.09 -0.49
N ASN A 151 -23.03 -0.36 0.24
CA ASN A 151 -21.64 -0.18 -0.20
C ASN A 151 -21.15 -1.39 -1.01
N ALA A 152 -20.31 -1.14 -2.01
CA ALA A 152 -19.69 -2.19 -2.82
C ALA A 152 -18.28 -2.48 -2.29
N LEU A 153 -18.05 -3.72 -1.86
CA LEU A 153 -16.74 -4.22 -1.45
C LEU A 153 -16.12 -4.98 -2.61
N TYR A 154 -14.94 -4.55 -3.05
CA TYR A 154 -14.16 -5.24 -4.09
C TYR A 154 -13.02 -6.04 -3.44
N ILE A 155 -13.07 -7.36 -3.60
CA ILE A 155 -12.04 -8.28 -3.10
C ILE A 155 -11.09 -8.63 -4.26
N ILE A 156 -9.81 -8.28 -4.13
CA ILE A 156 -8.74 -8.67 -5.06
C ILE A 156 -7.80 -9.61 -4.33
N ASP A 157 -7.93 -10.91 -4.63
CA ASP A 157 -7.04 -11.94 -4.09
C ASP A 157 -5.68 -11.91 -4.82
N PRO A 158 -4.52 -12.02 -4.14
CA PRO A 158 -4.37 -12.25 -2.71
C PRO A 158 -4.14 -10.95 -1.91
N GLY A 159 -5.11 -10.60 -1.06
CA GLY A 159 -4.85 -9.82 0.15
C GLY A 159 -5.04 -8.30 0.12
N ILE A 160 -5.74 -7.72 -0.87
CA ILE A 160 -6.10 -6.28 -0.84
C ILE A 160 -7.62 -6.13 -0.91
N THR A 161 -8.21 -5.64 0.18
CA THR A 161 -9.60 -5.17 0.23
C THR A 161 -9.61 -3.65 0.05
N VAL A 162 -10.36 -3.15 -0.92
CA VAL A 162 -10.59 -1.71 -1.10
C VAL A 162 -12.07 -1.44 -0.82
N GLU A 163 -12.34 -0.75 0.28
CA GLU A 163 -13.66 -0.21 0.57
C GLU A 163 -13.82 1.13 -0.14
N VAL A 164 -14.84 1.24 -0.99
CA VAL A 164 -15.21 2.50 -1.64
C VAL A 164 -16.53 2.96 -1.04
N GLU A 165 -16.47 3.98 -0.19
CA GLU A 165 -17.66 4.67 0.28
C GLU A 165 -18.29 5.40 -0.90
N LYS A 166 -19.55 5.11 -1.22
CA LYS A 166 -20.28 5.85 -2.26
C LYS A 166 -20.37 7.30 -1.83
N LEU A 167 -19.61 8.17 -2.49
CA LEU A 167 -19.79 9.61 -2.39
C LEU A 167 -21.18 9.93 -2.96
N GLY A 168 -22.14 10.14 -2.05
CA GLY A 168 -23.54 10.41 -2.37
C GLY A 168 -23.68 11.55 -3.37
N ARG A 169 -24.51 11.32 -4.37
CA ARG A 169 -25.02 12.34 -5.29
C ARG A 169 -26.33 12.88 -4.74
#